data_AF-A0AAW2FQF9-F1
#
_entry.id   AF-A0AAW2FQF9-F1
#
_cell.length_a   1.000
_cell.length_b   1.000
_cell.length_c   1.000
_cell.angle_alpha   90.00
_cell.angle_beta   90.00
_cell.angle_gamma   90.00
#
_symmetry.space_group_name_H-M   'P 1'
#
loop_
_entity.id
_entity.type
_entity.pdbx_description
1 polymer ?
#
loop_
_entity_poly.entity_id
_entity_poly.type
_entity_poly.pdbx_seq_one_letter_code
_entity_poly.pdbx_strand_id
1 'polypeptide(L)'
;MCDYLAIIVFRYVDILNNTYKFVGISFTLFMGSLFTLIGVRIVYVLDQIEELIRFFFIITGAMLHLIIVCYTGQKLMDESENIFHRAYAAEWYNFSPRLKSLLVIICHKSFVPAKVTAGDLFPLSMEVFATVLRTSGSYFTTLLSLKA
;
A
#
# COMPACT_ATOMS: atom_id res chain seq x y z
N MET A 1 13.16 -25.85 20.68
CA MET A 1 12.24 -24.75 21.07
C MET A 1 12.59 -23.44 20.39
N CYS A 2 13.85 -22.95 20.47
CA CYS A 2 14.26 -21.68 19.86
C CYS A 2 14.31 -21.69 18.32
N ASP A 3 14.71 -22.80 17.69
CA ASP A 3 14.68 -22.91 16.21
C ASP A 3 13.24 -22.91 15.67
N TYR A 4 12.31 -23.43 16.47
CA TYR A 4 10.87 -23.39 16.18
C TYR A 4 10.32 -21.96 16.23
N LEU A 5 10.74 -21.18 17.22
CA LEU A 5 10.35 -19.76 17.34
C LEU A 5 10.85 -18.93 16.15
N ALA A 6 12.09 -19.20 15.70
CA ALA A 6 12.66 -18.55 14.52
C ALA A 6 11.84 -18.81 13.25
N ILE A 7 11.49 -20.08 13.03
CA ILE A 7 10.67 -20.52 11.91
C ILE A 7 9.27 -19.90 11.96
N ILE A 8 8.68 -19.77 13.16
CA ILE A 8 7.35 -19.18 13.35
C ILE A 8 7.39 -17.68 13.00
N VAL A 9 8.37 -16.93 13.52
CA VAL A 9 8.49 -15.48 13.24
C VAL A 9 8.72 -15.25 11.75
N PHE A 10 9.60 -16.01 11.12
CA PHE A 10 9.85 -15.92 9.69
C PHE A 10 8.58 -16.19 8.86
N ARG A 11 7.86 -17.26 9.23
CA ARG A 11 6.62 -17.65 8.56
C ARG A 11 5.51 -16.63 8.75
N TYR A 12 5.40 -16.05 9.93
CA TYR A 12 4.40 -15.02 10.21
C TYR A 12 4.63 -13.77 9.37
N VAL A 13 5.88 -13.30 9.27
CA VAL A 13 6.25 -12.13 8.46
C VAL A 13 6.03 -12.38 6.96
N ASP A 14 6.42 -13.55 6.45
CA ASP A 14 6.21 -13.89 5.04
C ASP A 14 4.71 -14.07 4.71
N ILE A 15 3.92 -14.69 5.60
CA ILE A 15 2.47 -14.78 5.43
C ILE A 15 1.84 -13.38 5.42
N LEU A 16 2.20 -12.52 6.36
CA LEU A 16 1.67 -11.16 6.45
C LEU A 16 1.95 -10.39 5.15
N ASN A 17 3.20 -10.35 4.72
CA ASN A 17 3.60 -9.64 3.49
C ASN A 17 2.91 -10.22 2.24
N ASN A 18 2.83 -11.55 2.13
CA ASN A 18 2.21 -12.19 0.98
C ASN A 18 0.69 -11.97 0.94
N THR A 19 0.02 -12.03 2.10
CA THR A 19 -1.40 -11.71 2.22
C THR A 19 -1.68 -10.26 1.83
N TYR A 20 -0.89 -9.30 2.32
CA TYR A 20 -1.06 -7.89 1.94
C TYR A 20 -0.83 -7.65 0.45
N LYS A 21 0.20 -8.25 -0.15
CA LYS A 21 0.45 -8.17 -1.60
C LYS A 21 -0.71 -8.77 -2.41
N PHE A 22 -1.16 -9.96 -2.03
CA PHE A 22 -2.25 -10.65 -2.73
C PHE A 22 -3.57 -9.89 -2.63
N VAL A 23 -3.93 -9.44 -1.42
CA VAL A 23 -5.15 -8.66 -1.16
C VAL A 23 -5.11 -7.31 -1.90
N GLY A 24 -3.98 -6.61 -1.85
CA GLY A 24 -3.79 -5.33 -2.55
C GLY A 24 -3.92 -5.48 -4.06
N ILE A 25 -3.28 -6.49 -4.66
CA ILE A 25 -3.38 -6.76 -6.10
C ILE A 25 -4.80 -7.17 -6.48
N SER A 26 -5.40 -8.13 -5.77
CA SER A 26 -6.75 -8.62 -6.05
C SER A 26 -7.79 -7.49 -6.00
N PHE A 27 -7.72 -6.64 -4.98
CA PHE A 27 -8.64 -5.52 -4.84
C PHE A 27 -8.40 -4.44 -5.91
N THR A 28 -7.14 -4.14 -6.24
CA THR A 28 -6.81 -3.15 -7.29
C THR A 28 -7.32 -3.61 -8.67
N LEU A 29 -7.17 -4.90 -8.99
CA LEU A 29 -7.71 -5.47 -10.23
C LEU A 29 -9.24 -5.41 -10.27
N PHE A 30 -9.90 -5.71 -9.14
CA PHE A 30 -11.35 -5.60 -9.04
C PHE A 30 -11.83 -4.17 -9.28
N MET A 31 -11.25 -3.17 -8.60
CA MET A 31 -11.59 -1.76 -8.81
C MET A 31 -11.27 -1.30 -10.23
N GLY A 32 -10.12 -1.70 -10.79
CA GLY A 32 -9.76 -1.39 -12.17
C GLY A 32 -10.77 -1.91 -13.19
N SER A 33 -11.29 -3.12 -12.98
CA SER A 33 -12.34 -3.70 -13.83
C SER A 33 -13.68 -2.95 -13.73
N LEU A 34 -14.02 -2.44 -12.53
CA LEU A 34 -15.20 -1.60 -12.36
C LEU A 34 -15.02 -0.27 -13.12
N PHE A 35 -13.86 0.35 -13.01
CA PHE A 35 -13.54 1.58 -13.71
C PHE A 35 -13.64 1.46 -15.23
N THR A 36 -13.16 0.36 -15.83
CA THR A 36 -13.25 0.16 -17.28
C THR A 36 -14.70 -0.08 -17.73
N LEU A 37 -15.47 -0.88 -17.01
CA LEU A 37 -16.89 -1.11 -17.31
C LEU A 37 -17.73 0.17 -17.23
N ILE A 38 -17.43 1.01 -16.23
CA ILE A 38 -18.03 2.33 -16.05
C ILE A 38 -17.58 3.28 -17.15
N GLY A 39 -16.29 3.31 -17.49
CA GLY A 39 -15.70 4.09 -18.58
C GLY A 39 -16.40 3.84 -19.92
N VAL A 40 -16.69 2.58 -20.22
CA VAL A 40 -17.46 2.18 -21.40
C VAL A 40 -18.88 2.77 -21.34
N ARG A 41 -19.58 2.66 -20.20
CA ARG A 41 -20.94 3.24 -20.03
C ARG A 41 -20.99 4.75 -20.28
N ILE A 42 -19.96 5.50 -19.86
CA ILE A 42 -19.88 6.96 -20.07
C ILE A 42 -19.87 7.30 -21.56
N VAL A 43 -19.07 6.57 -22.35
CA VAL A 43 -18.90 6.85 -23.78
C VAL A 43 -20.20 6.62 -24.55
N TYR A 44 -21.07 5.73 -24.07
CA TYR A 44 -22.34 5.41 -24.72
C TYR A 44 -23.55 6.19 -24.17
N VAL A 45 -23.50 6.75 -22.94
CA VAL A 45 -24.61 7.43 -22.28
C VAL A 45 -24.10 8.72 -21.62
N LEU A 46 -24.09 9.82 -22.37
CA LEU A 46 -23.41 11.07 -21.98
C LEU A 46 -24.36 12.20 -21.54
N ASP A 47 -25.66 11.94 -21.36
CA ASP A 47 -26.66 13.03 -21.29
C ASP A 47 -27.61 13.00 -20.06
N GLN A 48 -27.26 12.29 -18.99
CA GLN A 48 -28.12 12.20 -17.79
C GLN A 48 -27.42 12.61 -16.49
N ILE A 49 -28.10 13.43 -15.67
CA ILE A 49 -27.65 13.86 -14.33
C ILE A 49 -27.37 12.66 -13.41
N GLU A 50 -28.09 11.56 -13.60
CA GLU A 50 -27.89 10.30 -12.85
C GLU A 50 -26.47 9.75 -13.02
N GLU A 51 -25.89 9.84 -14.21
CA GLU A 51 -24.52 9.36 -14.46
C GLU A 51 -23.48 10.26 -13.77
N LEU A 52 -23.72 11.58 -13.69
CA LEU A 52 -22.83 12.51 -12.97
C LEU A 52 -22.74 12.16 -11.47
N ILE A 53 -23.89 11.91 -10.84
CA ILE A 53 -23.96 11.50 -9.42
C ILE A 53 -23.21 10.17 -9.23
N ARG A 54 -23.40 9.24 -10.16
CA ARG A 54 -22.74 7.93 -10.12
C ARG A 54 -21.23 8.04 -10.22
N PHE A 55 -20.70 8.87 -11.13
CA PHE A 55 -19.25 9.11 -11.23
C PHE A 55 -18.67 9.74 -9.98
N PHE A 56 -19.39 10.68 -9.37
CA PHE A 56 -18.95 11.29 -8.12
C PHE A 56 -18.73 10.21 -7.04
N PHE A 57 -19.71 9.33 -6.82
CA PHE A 57 -19.56 8.23 -5.85
C PHE A 57 -18.42 7.28 -6.18
N ILE A 58 -18.22 6.95 -7.46
CA ILE A 58 -17.13 6.06 -7.89
C ILE A 58 -15.76 6.69 -7.65
N ILE A 59 -15.60 7.97 -8.01
CA ILE A 59 -14.35 8.70 -7.79
C ILE A 59 -14.06 8.83 -6.30
N THR A 60 -15.05 9.20 -5.49
CA THR A 60 -14.91 9.26 -4.04
C THR A 60 -14.56 7.89 -3.45
N GLY A 61 -15.22 6.82 -3.89
CA GLY A 61 -14.94 5.46 -3.44
C GLY A 61 -13.51 5.01 -3.79
N ALA A 62 -13.03 5.35 -4.97
CA ALA A 62 -11.66 5.04 -5.38
C ALA A 62 -10.61 5.87 -4.63
N MET A 63 -10.90 7.15 -4.34
CA MET A 63 -10.04 7.99 -3.51
C MET A 63 -9.96 7.46 -2.07
N LEU A 64 -11.10 7.06 -1.49
CA LEU A 64 -11.17 6.42 -0.18
C LEU A 64 -10.41 5.09 -0.15
N HIS A 65 -10.48 4.32 -1.24
CA HIS A 65 -9.71 3.10 -1.33
C HIS A 65 -8.21 3.38 -1.39
N LEU A 66 -7.78 4.31 -2.25
CA LEU A 66 -6.37 4.66 -2.40
C LEU A 66 -5.77 5.14 -1.07
N ILE A 67 -6.50 5.97 -0.31
CA ILE A 67 -6.02 6.43 1.01
C ILE A 67 -5.93 5.27 2.02
N ILE A 68 -6.84 4.30 2.01
CA ILE A 68 -6.78 3.12 2.90
C ILE A 68 -5.53 2.28 2.57
N VAL A 69 -5.27 2.01 1.30
CA VAL A 69 -4.11 1.22 0.88
C VAL A 69 -2.80 1.94 1.19
N CYS A 70 -2.70 3.23 0.87
CA CYS A 70 -1.53 4.04 1.20
C CYS A 70 -1.32 4.15 2.71
N TYR A 71 -2.39 4.31 3.50
CA TYR A 71 -2.28 4.39 4.97
C TYR A 71 -1.84 3.06 5.59
N THR A 72 -2.42 1.95 5.14
CA THR A 72 -2.03 0.61 5.64
C THR A 72 -0.61 0.25 5.24
N GLY A 73 -0.19 0.60 4.01
CA GLY A 73 1.20 0.46 3.54
C GLY A 73 2.17 1.28 4.39
N GLN A 74 1.85 2.56 4.65
CA GLN A 74 2.65 3.44 5.49
C GLN A 74 2.76 2.91 6.93
N LYS A 75 1.64 2.54 7.55
CA LYS A 75 1.62 2.00 8.91
C LYS A 75 2.47 0.73 9.03
N LEU A 76 2.44 -0.13 8.02
CA LEU A 76 3.26 -1.34 7.99
C LEU A 76 4.76 -1.01 7.91
N MET A 77 5.12 0.02 7.13
CA MET A 77 6.49 0.53 7.05
C MET A 77 6.96 1.11 8.39
N ASP A 78 6.14 1.98 9.01
CA ASP A 78 6.46 2.64 10.27
C ASP A 78 6.64 1.62 11.41
N GLU A 79 5.78 0.61 11.49
CA GLU A 79 5.89 -0.47 12.49
C GLU A 79 7.14 -1.34 12.25
N SER A 80 7.50 -1.58 10.99
CA SER A 80 8.71 -2.32 10.64
C SER A 80 9.98 -1.57 11.08
N GLU A 81 10.01 -0.25 10.87
CA GLU A 81 11.11 0.60 11.32
C GLU A 81 11.19 0.66 12.86
N ASN A 82 10.03 0.71 13.53
CA ASN A 82 9.97 0.67 15.00
C ASN A 82 10.52 -0.65 15.56
N ILE A 83 10.15 -1.80 14.99
CA ILE A 83 10.70 -3.11 15.36
C ILE A 83 12.23 -3.12 15.20
N PHE A 84 12.74 -2.56 14.11
CA PHE A 84 14.18 -2.44 13.88
C PHE A 84 14.86 -1.59 14.96
N HIS A 85 14.33 -0.41 15.29
CA HIS A 85 14.91 0.46 16.32
C HIS A 85 14.90 -0.19 17.70
N ARG A 86 13.81 -0.87 18.07
CA ARG A 86 13.71 -1.56 19.36
C ARG A 86 14.64 -2.77 19.42
N ALA A 87 14.79 -3.50 18.32
CA ALA A 87 15.76 -4.60 18.23
C ALA A 87 17.21 -4.09 18.33
N TYR A 88 17.52 -2.93 17.75
CA TYR A 88 18.83 -2.30 17.82
C TYR A 88 19.15 -1.75 19.22
N ALA A 89 18.15 -1.15 19.89
CA ALA A 89 18.28 -0.61 21.23
C ALA A 89 18.27 -1.69 22.34
N ALA A 90 17.90 -2.92 22.01
CA ALA A 90 18.02 -4.03 22.94
C ALA A 90 19.49 -4.28 23.30
N GLU A 91 19.76 -4.80 24.50
CA GLU A 91 21.10 -5.22 24.93
C GLU A 91 21.55 -6.50 24.20
N TRP A 92 21.59 -6.44 22.87
CA TRP A 92 21.87 -7.56 21.98
C TRP A 92 23.21 -8.22 22.28
N TYR A 93 24.15 -7.48 22.88
CA TYR A 93 25.45 -7.98 23.31
C TYR A 93 25.34 -9.01 24.46
N ASN A 94 24.33 -8.89 25.32
CA ASN A 94 24.02 -9.84 26.41
C ASN A 94 23.24 -11.07 25.93
N PHE A 95 22.84 -11.11 24.66
CA PHE A 95 22.05 -12.21 24.12
C PHE A 95 22.90 -13.45 23.81
N SER A 96 22.27 -14.62 23.92
CA SER A 96 22.88 -15.87 23.48
C SER A 96 23.23 -15.81 21.97
N PRO A 97 24.26 -16.54 21.50
CA PRO A 97 24.67 -16.52 20.09
C PRO A 97 23.52 -16.79 19.11
N ARG A 98 22.55 -17.64 19.50
CA ARG A 98 21.35 -17.94 18.72
C ARG A 98 20.38 -16.76 18.65
N LEU A 99 20.17 -16.07 19.77
CA LEU A 99 19.26 -14.91 19.82
C LEU A 99 19.85 -13.71 19.05
N LYS A 100 21.18 -13.55 19.04
CA LYS A 100 21.88 -12.61 18.16
C LYS A 100 21.64 -12.91 16.69
N SER A 101 21.78 -14.17 16.27
CA SER A 101 21.49 -14.59 14.88
C SER A 101 20.03 -14.33 14.49
N LEU A 102 19.08 -14.62 15.38
CA LEU A 102 17.67 -14.33 15.16
C LEU A 102 17.41 -12.83 14.99
N LEU A 103 18.03 -12.01 15.84
CA LEU A 103 17.89 -10.56 15.82
C LEU A 103 18.44 -9.96 14.51
N VAL A 104 19.56 -10.49 14.00
CA VAL A 104 20.09 -10.11 12.68
C VAL A 104 19.11 -10.44 11.55
N ILE A 105 18.49 -11.62 11.59
CA ILE A 105 17.48 -12.03 10.59
C ILE A 105 16.26 -11.12 10.66
N ILE A 106 15.76 -10.82 11.86
CA ILE A 106 14.65 -9.90 12.09
C ILE A 106 15.02 -8.52 11.57
N CYS A 107 16.17 -7.95 11.95
CA CYS A 107 16.61 -6.63 11.48
C CYS A 107 16.74 -6.58 9.95
N HIS A 108 17.34 -7.61 9.33
CA HIS A 108 17.46 -7.70 7.88
C HIS A 108 16.08 -7.78 7.19
N LYS A 109 15.15 -8.57 7.73
CA LYS A 109 13.78 -8.70 7.20
C LYS A 109 12.86 -7.53 7.52
N SER A 110 13.15 -6.75 8.58
CA SER A 110 12.50 -5.48 8.93
C SER A 110 13.00 -4.32 8.08
N PHE A 111 14.10 -4.52 7.35
CA PHE A 111 14.60 -3.59 6.35
C PHE A 111 13.90 -3.78 4.99
N VAL A 112 13.44 -5.01 4.71
CA VAL A 112 12.72 -5.40 3.48
C VAL A 112 11.26 -4.89 3.36
N PRO A 113 10.52 -4.43 4.41
CA PRO A 113 9.19 -3.86 4.26
C PRO A 113 9.22 -2.38 3.94
N ALA A 114 10.39 -1.72 3.91
CA ALA A 114 10.53 -0.30 3.64
C ALA A 114 10.07 0.12 2.22
N LYS A 115 9.72 -0.84 1.36
CA LYS A 115 9.05 -0.60 0.09
C LYS A 115 7.95 -1.63 -0.09
N VAL A 116 6.82 -1.43 0.58
CA VAL A 116 5.57 -2.10 0.17
C VAL A 116 5.18 -1.51 -1.17
N THR A 117 5.75 -2.05 -2.24
CA THR A 117 5.49 -1.62 -3.60
C THR A 117 4.23 -2.31 -4.12
N ALA A 118 3.27 -1.56 -4.64
CA ALA A 118 2.17 -2.14 -5.40
C ALA A 118 2.72 -2.74 -6.69
N GLY A 119 2.88 -4.07 -6.71
CA GLY A 119 3.34 -4.84 -7.88
C GLY A 119 4.70 -4.42 -8.44
N ASP A 120 5.60 -3.88 -7.61
CA ASP A 120 6.91 -3.29 -7.97
C ASP A 120 6.90 -1.95 -8.73
N LEU A 121 5.74 -1.30 -8.90
CA LEU A 121 5.64 -0.04 -9.66
C LEU A 121 5.69 1.22 -8.78
N PHE A 122 4.98 1.25 -7.64
CA PHE A 122 4.94 2.42 -6.76
C PHE A 122 4.94 2.03 -5.27
N PRO A 123 5.73 2.69 -4.41
CA PRO A 123 5.63 2.50 -2.97
C PRO A 123 4.25 2.97 -2.49
N LEU A 124 3.55 2.13 -1.73
CA LEU A 124 2.25 2.46 -1.14
C LEU A 124 2.45 3.36 0.07
N SER A 125 2.72 4.64 -0.18
CA SER A 125 2.92 5.67 0.84
C SER A 125 1.90 6.80 0.71
N MET A 126 1.73 7.55 1.81
CA MET A 126 0.91 8.77 1.81
C MET A 126 1.49 9.86 0.87
N GLU A 127 2.80 9.82 0.61
CA GLU A 127 3.46 10.70 -0.35
C GLU A 127 2.99 10.42 -1.80
N VAL A 128 2.84 9.14 -2.17
CA VAL A 128 2.30 8.77 -3.48
C VAL A 128 0.84 9.19 -3.60
N PHE A 129 0.03 9.04 -2.54
CA PHE A 129 -1.33 9.56 -2.52
C PHE A 129 -1.38 11.08 -2.76
N ALA A 130 -0.56 11.84 -2.06
CA ALA A 130 -0.47 13.29 -2.24
C ALA A 130 0.00 13.68 -3.64
N THR A 131 0.92 12.92 -4.22
CA THR A 131 1.40 13.12 -5.60
C THR A 131 0.29 12.88 -6.60
N VAL A 132 -0.45 11.78 -6.47
CA VAL A 132 -1.62 11.46 -7.32
C VAL A 132 -2.64 12.59 -7.27
N LEU A 133 -3.02 13.06 -6.07
CA LEU A 133 -3.95 14.18 -5.92
C LEU A 133 -3.46 15.45 -6.62
N ARG A 134 -2.18 15.79 -6.45
CA ARG A 134 -1.58 16.99 -7.03
C ARG A 134 -1.56 16.92 -8.55
N THR A 135 -1.15 15.78 -9.11
CA THR A 135 -1.12 15.54 -10.55
C THR A 135 -2.54 15.55 -11.15
N SER A 136 -3.51 14.92 -10.48
CA SER A 136 -4.92 14.98 -10.89
C SER A 136 -5.46 16.41 -10.90
N GLY A 137 -5.18 17.21 -9.87
CA GLY A 137 -5.55 18.63 -9.80
C GLY A 137 -4.91 19.46 -10.91
N SER A 138 -3.62 19.22 -11.20
CA SER A 138 -2.93 19.85 -12.33
C SER A 138 -3.56 19.49 -13.66
N TYR A 139 -3.85 18.21 -13.94
CA TYR A 139 -4.51 17.80 -15.18
C TYR A 139 -5.91 18.40 -15.33
N PHE A 140 -6.67 18.45 -14.23
CA PHE A 140 -7.98 19.09 -14.24
C PHE A 140 -7.87 20.58 -14.60
N THR A 141 -6.92 21.27 -13.99
CA THR A 141 -6.67 22.70 -14.24
C THR A 141 -6.21 22.95 -15.67
N THR A 142 -5.28 22.14 -16.21
CA THR A 142 -4.81 22.31 -17.59
C THR A 142 -5.91 22.03 -18.61
N LEU A 143 -6.75 21.01 -18.39
CA LEU A 143 -7.91 20.74 -19.24
C LEU A 143 -8.93 21.89 -19.19
N LEU A 144 -9.14 22.48 -18.02
CA LEU A 144 -10.01 23.65 -17.86
C LEU A 144 -9.46 24.85 -18.65
N SER A 145 -8.14 25.10 -18.57
CA SER A 145 -7.47 26.18 -19.29
C SER A 145 -7.42 25.98 -20.81
N LEU A 146 -7.44 24.73 -21.30
CA LEU A 146 -7.51 24.42 -22.73
C LEU A 146 -8.92 24.57 -23.31
N LYS A 147 -9.94 24.55 -22.46
CA LYS A 147 -11.36 24.72 -22.83
C LYS A 147 -11.81 26.18 -22.77
N ALA A 148 -11.05 27.05 -22.09
CA ALA A 148 -11.25 28.50 -22.03
C ALA A 148 -10.56 29.20 -23.22
#